data_AF-A0A524FYV9-F1
#
_entry.id   AF-A0A524FYV9-F1
#
_cell.length_a   1.000
_cell.length_b   1.000
_cell.length_c   1.000
_cell.angle_alpha   90.00
_cell.angle_beta   90.00
_cell.angle_gamma   90.00
#
_symmetry.space_group_name_H-M   'P 1'
#
loop_
_entity.id
_entity.type
_entity.pdbx_description
1 polymer ?
#
loop_
_entity_poly.entity_id
_entity_poly.type
_entity_poly.pdbx_seq_one_letter_code
_entity_poly.pdbx_strand_id
1 'polypeptide(L)'
;MSEDLKKWHAPCGIFCKRCPGVKFYNCQGCREQKGQVKNFPVCKTYECITSKGYDFCYECEDFPCEMLQPIVNFEIFAPHNSKVYNLLMIKKLGLEEWDKICEDKTTLYYQGKKLKYGGDPLTLEKKNPNLYKKKEKT
;
A
#
# COMPACT_ATOMS: atom_id res chain seq x y z
N MET A 1 -15.63 6.42 13.05
CA MET A 1 -14.25 5.99 12.78
C MET A 1 -13.40 6.47 13.95
N SER A 2 -12.76 5.59 14.72
CA SER A 2 -11.85 6.08 15.76
C SER A 2 -10.65 6.74 15.08
N GLU A 3 -10.29 7.94 15.53
CA GLU A 3 -9.14 8.68 14.99
C GLU A 3 -7.83 7.90 15.09
N ASP A 4 -7.75 6.96 16.03
CA ASP A 4 -6.63 6.05 16.23
C ASP A 4 -6.34 5.17 15.00
N LEU A 5 -7.37 4.75 14.25
CA LEU A 5 -7.18 3.93 13.05
C LEU A 5 -6.59 4.75 11.91
N LYS A 6 -7.08 5.96 11.69
CA LYS A 6 -6.63 6.82 10.58
C LYS A 6 -5.13 7.10 10.65
N LYS A 7 -4.54 7.17 11.84
CA LYS A 7 -3.10 7.38 12.07
C LYS A 7 -2.22 6.51 11.16
N TRP A 8 -2.55 5.22 11.03
CA TRP A 8 -1.72 4.25 10.31
C TRP A 8 -2.10 4.07 8.83
N HIS A 9 -3.14 4.74 8.36
CA HIS A 9 -3.58 4.70 6.96
C HIS A 9 -3.37 6.07 6.33
N ALA A 10 -2.30 6.18 5.53
CA ALA A 10 -1.99 7.41 4.82
C ALA A 10 -3.15 7.78 3.87
N PRO A 11 -3.40 9.08 3.64
CA PRO A 11 -4.40 9.51 2.68
C PRO A 11 -4.24 8.91 1.27
N CYS A 12 -3.01 8.60 0.85
CA CYS A 12 -2.71 7.97 -0.43
C CYS A 12 -2.84 6.44 -0.45
N GLY A 13 -3.27 5.81 0.65
CA GLY A 13 -3.46 4.35 0.76
C GLY A 13 -2.27 3.56 1.28
N ILE A 14 -1.11 4.18 1.50
CA ILE A 14 0.02 3.47 2.13
C ILE A 14 -0.34 3.10 3.56
N PHE A 15 -0.13 1.84 3.93
CA PHE A 15 -0.24 1.39 5.31
C PHE A 15 1.05 1.76 6.07
N CYS A 16 1.00 2.87 6.80
CA CYS A 16 2.16 3.47 7.44
C CYS A 16 2.85 2.54 8.43
N LYS A 17 2.12 1.67 9.15
CA LYS A 17 2.69 0.73 10.12
C LYS A 17 3.80 -0.16 9.51
N ARG A 18 3.71 -0.42 8.20
CA ARG A 18 4.66 -1.25 7.44
C ARG A 18 5.55 -0.43 6.49
N CYS A 19 5.53 0.89 6.60
CA CYS A 19 6.41 1.78 5.86
C CYS A 19 7.85 1.72 6.44
N PRO A 20 8.90 1.65 5.62
CA PRO A 20 10.28 1.70 6.08
C PRO A 20 10.59 2.90 7.00
N GLY A 21 9.91 4.03 6.80
CA GLY A 21 10.08 5.22 7.63
C GLY A 21 9.78 5.00 9.11
N VAL A 22 8.87 4.07 9.47
CA VAL A 22 8.59 3.73 10.88
C VAL A 22 9.84 3.11 11.51
N LYS A 23 10.43 2.11 10.84
CA LYS A 23 11.62 1.40 11.32
C LYS A 23 12.87 2.27 11.33
N PHE A 24 13.12 3.02 10.25
CA PHE A 24 14.38 3.72 10.05
C PHE A 24 14.41 5.15 10.60
N TYR A 25 13.25 5.79 10.75
CA TYR A 25 13.15 7.21 11.15
C TYR A 25 12.21 7.45 12.33
N ASN A 26 11.77 6.39 13.04
CA ASN A 26 10.77 6.47 14.11
C ASN A 26 9.50 7.25 13.69
N CYS A 27 9.14 7.13 12.40
CA CYS A 27 8.02 7.88 11.82
C CYS A 27 6.69 7.46 12.46
N GLN A 28 5.87 8.45 12.82
CA GLN A 28 4.58 8.22 13.49
C GLN A 28 3.38 8.12 12.54
N GLY A 29 3.64 8.02 11.22
CA GLY A 29 2.61 7.96 10.18
C GLY A 29 2.41 9.29 9.47
N CYS A 30 1.92 9.24 8.23
CA CYS A 30 1.85 10.43 7.37
C CYS A 30 0.94 11.53 7.93
N ARG A 31 -0.14 11.17 8.64
CA ARG A 31 -1.07 12.15 9.22
C ARG A 31 -0.43 12.90 10.38
N GLU A 32 0.21 12.16 11.31
CA GLU A 32 0.94 12.74 12.43
C GLU A 32 2.07 13.65 11.95
N GLN A 33 2.79 13.19 10.91
CA GLN A 33 3.92 13.90 10.35
C GLN A 33 3.53 14.99 9.33
N LYS A 34 2.23 15.24 9.12
CA LYS A 34 1.73 16.20 8.11
C LYS A 34 2.36 16.00 6.72
N GLY A 35 2.54 14.75 6.32
CA GLY A 35 3.13 14.38 5.04
C GLY A 35 4.66 14.48 4.96
N GLN A 36 5.36 14.85 6.04
CA GLN A 36 6.81 15.07 6.06
C GLN A 36 7.55 13.92 6.76
N VAL A 37 8.17 13.02 6.00
CA VAL A 37 8.98 11.94 6.59
C VAL A 37 10.39 12.47 6.87
N LYS A 38 10.88 12.38 8.12
CA LYS A 38 12.20 12.89 8.52
C LYS A 38 12.35 14.37 8.10
N ASN A 39 13.43 14.72 7.42
CA ASN A 39 13.72 16.06 6.93
C ASN A 39 13.50 16.15 5.39
N PHE A 40 12.73 15.21 4.82
CA PHE A 40 12.37 15.30 3.40
C PHE A 40 11.34 16.41 3.18
N PRO A 41 11.15 16.87 1.93
CA PRO A 41 10.03 17.74 1.58
C PRO A 41 8.68 17.11 1.93
N VAL A 42 7.67 17.94 2.13
CA VAL A 42 6.29 17.48 2.31
C VAL A 42 5.85 16.71 1.06
N CYS A 43 5.19 15.58 1.26
CA CYS A 43 4.69 14.76 0.17
C CYS A 43 3.58 15.50 -0.62
N LYS A 44 3.82 15.75 -1.91
CA LYS A 44 2.84 16.39 -2.81
C LYS A 44 1.46 15.72 -2.84
N THR A 45 1.41 14.38 -2.74
CA THR A 45 0.13 13.65 -2.68
C THR A 45 -0.62 13.93 -1.39
N TYR A 46 0.10 14.09 -0.27
CA TYR A 46 -0.49 14.45 1.01
C TYR A 46 -1.03 15.88 0.99
N GLU A 47 -0.25 16.84 0.48
CA GLU A 47 -0.70 18.23 0.32
C GLU A 47 -1.95 18.32 -0.56
N CYS A 48 -1.94 17.66 -1.70
CA CYS A 48 -3.07 17.65 -2.65
C CYS A 48 -4.38 17.19 -2.01
N ILE A 49 -4.36 16.06 -1.28
CA ILE A 49 -5.60 15.50 -0.75
C ILE A 49 -6.10 16.24 0.48
N THR A 50 -5.18 16.71 1.33
CA THR A 50 -5.53 17.52 2.50
C THR A 50 -6.02 18.91 2.12
N SER A 51 -5.49 19.54 1.05
CA SER A 51 -5.99 20.83 0.56
C SER A 51 -7.41 20.74 -0.01
N LYS A 52 -7.83 19.55 -0.48
CA LYS A 52 -9.19 19.28 -0.93
C LYS A 52 -10.14 18.90 0.23
N GLY A 53 -9.64 18.79 1.46
CA GLY A 53 -10.45 18.43 2.64
C GLY A 53 -10.86 16.95 2.70
N TYR A 54 -10.23 16.08 1.91
CA TYR A 54 -10.52 14.66 1.87
C TYR A 54 -9.63 13.87 2.85
N ASP A 55 -10.19 12.80 3.41
CA ASP A 55 -9.48 11.85 4.25
C ASP A 55 -8.61 10.92 3.41
N PHE A 56 -9.09 10.51 2.24
CA PHE A 56 -8.44 9.53 1.37
C PHE A 56 -8.55 9.92 -0.10
N CYS A 57 -7.54 9.54 -0.89
CA CYS A 57 -7.52 9.84 -2.31
C CYS A 57 -8.70 9.25 -3.09
N TYR A 58 -9.36 8.17 -2.63
CA TYR A 58 -10.50 7.60 -3.34
C TYR A 58 -11.75 8.50 -3.35
N GLU A 59 -11.78 9.55 -2.53
CA GLU A 59 -12.87 10.51 -2.41
C GLU A 59 -12.77 11.62 -3.47
N CYS A 60 -11.58 11.79 -4.07
CA CYS A 60 -11.33 12.75 -5.13
C CYS A 60 -11.97 12.27 -6.45
N GLU A 61 -12.60 13.18 -7.21
CA GLU A 61 -13.19 12.88 -8.52
C GLU A 61 -12.15 12.40 -9.55
N ASP A 62 -10.91 12.90 -9.46
CA ASP A 62 -9.78 12.50 -10.31
C ASP A 62 -9.22 11.11 -9.95
N PHE A 63 -9.78 10.40 -8.97
CA PHE A 63 -9.23 9.12 -8.54
C PHE A 63 -9.59 7.98 -9.52
N PRO A 64 -8.61 7.14 -9.94
CA PRO A 64 -7.17 7.21 -9.64
C PRO A 64 -6.43 8.22 -10.53
N CYS A 65 -5.41 8.90 -9.97
CA CYS A 65 -4.59 9.86 -10.72
C CYS A 65 -3.11 9.48 -10.77
N GLU A 66 -2.33 10.20 -11.58
CA GLU A 66 -0.89 9.95 -11.82
C GLU A 66 -0.03 9.95 -10.54
N MET A 67 -0.43 10.69 -9.49
CA MET A 67 0.27 10.69 -8.19
C MET A 67 0.24 9.33 -7.46
N LEU A 68 -0.65 8.42 -7.88
CA LEU A 68 -0.81 7.09 -7.33
C LEU A 68 -0.26 5.99 -8.25
N GLN A 69 0.37 6.36 -9.37
CA GLN A 69 0.89 5.41 -10.34
C GLN A 69 1.95 4.49 -9.70
N PRO A 70 1.88 3.17 -9.94
CA PRO A 70 2.89 2.24 -9.46
C PRO A 70 4.21 2.36 -10.24
N ILE A 71 5.32 2.05 -9.59
CA ILE A 71 6.68 2.10 -10.14
C ILE A 71 7.42 0.77 -9.92
N VAL A 72 8.16 0.31 -10.93
CA VAL A 72 8.90 -0.97 -10.86
C VAL A 72 10.21 -0.84 -10.07
N ASN A 73 10.80 0.36 -9.99
CA ASN A 73 12.11 0.56 -9.35
C ASN A 73 11.98 0.55 -7.81
N PHE A 74 12.14 -0.64 -7.23
CA PHE A 74 11.34 -1.13 -6.10
C PHE A 74 11.90 -0.82 -4.71
N GLU A 75 13.22 -0.65 -4.54
CA GLU A 75 13.85 -0.84 -3.21
C GLU A 75 13.43 0.18 -2.15
N ILE A 76 13.24 1.44 -2.54
CA ILE A 76 12.86 2.54 -1.61
C ILE A 76 11.35 2.81 -1.67
N PHE A 77 10.68 2.38 -2.75
CA PHE A 77 9.30 2.73 -3.06
C PHE A 77 8.32 1.57 -2.98
N ALA A 78 8.74 0.39 -2.49
CA ALA A 78 7.88 -0.80 -2.44
C ALA A 78 6.47 -0.58 -1.85
N PRO A 79 6.24 0.22 -0.78
CA PRO A 79 4.88 0.52 -0.30
C PRO A 79 4.02 1.32 -1.28
N HIS A 80 4.60 1.99 -2.28
CA HIS A 80 3.89 2.89 -3.18
C HIS A 80 3.01 2.14 -4.19
N ASN A 81 3.33 0.88 -4.53
CA ASN A 81 2.52 0.13 -5.49
C ASN A 81 1.24 -0.46 -4.86
N SER A 82 1.11 -0.46 -3.53
CA SER A 82 -0.11 -0.92 -2.85
C SER A 82 -1.15 0.20 -2.65
N LYS A 83 -0.81 1.46 -2.95
CA LYS A 83 -1.67 2.65 -2.78
C LYS A 83 -3.10 2.43 -3.29
N VAL A 84 -3.24 2.16 -4.60
CA VAL A 84 -4.55 2.05 -5.25
C VAL A 84 -5.33 0.85 -4.74
N TYR A 85 -4.68 -0.31 -4.57
CA TYR A 85 -5.33 -1.50 -4.02
C TYR A 85 -5.87 -1.24 -2.61
N ASN A 86 -5.06 -0.68 -1.72
CA ASN A 86 -5.48 -0.36 -0.36
C ASN A 86 -6.62 0.65 -0.33
N LEU A 87 -6.57 1.72 -1.14
CA LEU A 87 -7.66 2.71 -1.24
C LEU A 87 -8.97 2.07 -1.68
N LEU A 88 -8.94 1.18 -2.68
CA LEU A 88 -10.14 0.46 -3.12
C LEU A 88 -10.66 -0.51 -2.05
N MET A 89 -9.77 -1.12 -1.26
CA MET A 89 -10.18 -1.98 -0.15
C MET A 89 -10.80 -1.18 1.00
N ILE A 90 -10.26 -0.01 1.34
CA ILE A 90 -10.87 0.91 2.32
C ILE A 90 -12.25 1.36 1.82
N LYS A 91 -12.36 1.76 0.54
CA LYS A 91 -13.64 2.14 -0.06
C LYS A 91 -14.67 1.00 -0.04
N LYS A 92 -14.22 -0.24 -0.27
CA LYS A 92 -15.09 -1.43 -0.34
C LYS A 92 -15.55 -1.91 1.03
N LEU A 93 -14.65 -1.96 2.01
CA LEU A 93 -14.89 -2.60 3.32
C LEU A 93 -15.16 -1.60 4.43
N GLY A 94 -14.82 -0.33 4.23
CA GLY A 94 -14.62 0.63 5.32
C GLY A 94 -13.25 0.46 5.96
N LEU A 95 -12.80 1.51 6.66
CA LEU A 95 -11.48 1.54 7.29
C LEU A 95 -11.34 0.49 8.41
N GLU A 96 -12.39 0.29 9.21
CA GLU A 96 -12.37 -0.61 10.37
C GLU A 96 -12.15 -2.08 9.94
N GLU A 97 -12.89 -2.55 8.94
CA GLU A 97 -12.71 -3.92 8.45
C GLU A 97 -11.44 -4.11 7.63
N TRP A 98 -11.01 -3.06 6.91
CA TRP A 98 -9.72 -3.10 6.22
C TRP A 98 -8.56 -3.19 7.21
N ASP A 99 -8.58 -2.42 8.30
CA ASP A 99 -7.50 -2.40 9.29
C ASP A 99 -7.21 -3.77 9.89
N LYS A 100 -8.28 -4.53 10.22
CA LYS A 100 -8.18 -5.90 10.76
C LYS A 100 -7.36 -6.84 9.88
N ILE A 101 -7.37 -6.64 8.55
CA ILE A 101 -6.71 -7.54 7.58
C ILE A 101 -5.51 -6.90 6.86
N CYS A 102 -5.30 -5.59 7.02
CA CYS A 102 -4.33 -4.83 6.24
C CYS A 102 -2.89 -5.32 6.45
N GLU A 103 -2.54 -5.71 7.68
CA GLU A 103 -1.21 -6.23 8.01
C GLU A 103 -0.92 -7.57 7.30
N ASP A 104 -1.89 -8.47 7.24
CA ASP A 104 -1.77 -9.74 6.51
C ASP A 104 -1.67 -9.52 5.00
N LYS A 105 -2.51 -8.63 4.45
CA LYS A 105 -2.43 -8.28 3.02
C LYS A 105 -1.11 -7.63 2.67
N THR A 106 -0.57 -6.82 3.57
CA THR A 106 0.76 -6.22 3.40
C THR A 106 1.87 -7.26 3.47
N THR A 107 1.75 -8.25 4.36
CA THR A 107 2.69 -9.38 4.43
C THR A 107 2.67 -10.19 3.13
N LEU A 108 1.48 -10.52 2.62
CA LEU A 108 1.33 -11.19 1.33
C LEU A 108 1.90 -10.35 0.17
N TYR A 109 1.72 -9.03 0.18
CA TYR A 109 2.30 -8.16 -0.85
C TYR A 109 3.83 -8.22 -0.88
N TYR A 110 4.50 -8.22 0.28
CA TYR A 110 5.97 -8.24 0.34
C TYR A 110 6.60 -9.62 0.19
N GLN A 111 5.93 -10.67 0.65
CA GLN A 111 6.52 -12.01 0.82
C GLN A 111 5.79 -13.10 0.05
N GLY A 112 4.53 -12.83 -0.32
CA GLY A 112 3.67 -13.79 -0.97
C GLY A 112 4.09 -14.03 -2.43
N LYS A 113 3.75 -15.22 -2.91
CA LYS A 113 4.00 -15.65 -4.28
C LYS A 113 2.72 -16.23 -4.86
N LYS A 114 2.59 -16.14 -6.18
CA LYS A 114 1.60 -16.92 -6.92
C LYS A 114 2.21 -18.28 -7.21
N LEU A 115 1.50 -19.34 -6.82
CA LEU A 115 2.00 -20.71 -7.00
C LEU A 115 2.02 -21.10 -8.48
N LYS A 116 0.93 -20.80 -9.21
CA LYS A 116 0.74 -21.30 -10.57
C LYS A 116 0.29 -20.25 -11.59
N TYR A 117 -0.75 -19.48 -11.33
CA TYR A 117 -1.30 -18.56 -12.32
C TYR A 117 -1.34 -17.11 -11.84
N GLY A 118 -1.36 -16.18 -12.79
CA GLY A 118 -1.51 -14.75 -12.52
C GLY A 118 -2.81 -14.38 -11.82
N GLY A 119 -3.85 -15.20 -11.88
CA GLY A 119 -5.11 -14.98 -11.17
C GLY A 119 -5.14 -15.55 -9.74
N ASP A 120 -4.17 -16.38 -9.36
CA ASP A 120 -4.21 -17.06 -8.06
C ASP A 120 -3.97 -16.07 -6.91
N PRO A 121 -4.55 -16.32 -5.73
CA PRO A 121 -4.20 -15.60 -4.51
C PRO A 121 -2.69 -15.68 -4.23
N LEU A 122 -2.16 -14.61 -3.63
CA LEU A 122 -0.83 -14.67 -3.02
C LEU A 122 -0.86 -15.63 -1.84
N THR A 123 0.15 -16.49 -1.75
CA THR A 123 0.35 -17.39 -0.61
C THR A 123 1.78 -17.26 -0.10
N LEU A 124 2.00 -17.60 1.17
CA LEU A 124 3.35 -17.71 1.74
C LEU A 124 3.97 -19.10 1.49
N GLU A 125 3.27 -19.95 0.74
CA GLU A 125 3.72 -21.31 0.44
C GLU A 125 4.93 -21.29 -0.49
N LYS A 126 5.81 -22.28 -0.30
CA LYS A 126 6.97 -22.44 -1.17
C LYS A 126 6.52 -22.98 -2.52
N LYS A 127 6.80 -22.21 -3.58
CA LYS A 127 6.59 -22.63 -4.96
C LYS A 127 7.38 -23.90 -5.24
N ASN A 128 6.70 -24.97 -5.66
CA ASN A 128 7.36 -26.17 -6.15
C ASN A 128 8.18 -25.80 -7.42
N PRO A 129 9.52 -25.98 -7.42
CA PRO A 129 10.36 -25.58 -8.54
C PRO A 129 10.03 -26.33 -9.84
N ASN A 130 9.38 -27.49 -9.75
CA ASN A 130 8.97 -28.31 -10.90
C ASN A 130 7.60 -27.92 -11.48
N LEU A 131 6.90 -26.91 -10.95
CA LEU A 131 5.56 -26.49 -11.41
C LEU A 131 5.53 -25.95 -12.85
N TYR A 132 6.66 -25.48 -13.37
CA TYR A 132 6.80 -24.94 -14.72
C TYR A 132 7.93 -25.67 -15.43
N LYS A 133 7.82 -26.99 -15.57
CA LYS A 133 8.65 -27.67 -16.57
C LYS A 133 8.36 -27.00 -17.91
N LYS A 134 9.39 -26.39 -18.51
CA LYS A 134 9.31 -25.86 -19.87
C LYS A 134 8.80 -26.99 -20.75
N LYS A 135 7.82 -26.71 -21.62
CA LYS A 135 7.41 -27.64 -22.68
C LYS A 135 8.69 -28.12 -23.36
N GLU A 136 8.92 -29.43 -23.41
CA GLU A 136 10.02 -29.98 -24.18
C GLU A 136 9.87 -29.46 -25.61
N LYS A 137 10.96 -28.88 -26.14
CA LYS A 137 10.96 -28.40 -27.52
C LYS A 137 10.71 -29.63 -28.40
N THR A 138 9.55 -29.67 -29.03
CA THR A 138 9.19 -30.67 -30.03
C THR A 138 9.92 -30.37 -31.33
#